data_AF-A0A2N2L9N9-F1
#
_entry.id   AF-A0A2N2L9N9-F1
#
_cell.length_a   1.000
_cell.length_b   1.000
_cell.length_c   1.000
_cell.angle_alpha   90.00
_cell.angle_beta   90.00
_cell.angle_gamma   90.00
#
_symmetry.space_group_name_H-M   'P 1'
#
loop_
_entity.id
_entity.type
_entity.pdbx_description
1 polymer ?
#
loop_
_entity_poly.entity_id
_entity_poly.type
_entity_poly.pdbx_seq_one_letter_code
_entity_poly.pdbx_strand_id
1 'polypeptide(L)' 'MSAGAQVTLAGGALAKNIFWQSVGVVSLETAAHMEGIVLCSTAITLGTGATVNGRLLAQTAVTMDQATVTQPTP' A
#
# COMPACT_ATOMS: atom_id res chain seq x y z
N MET A 1 -0.47 9.28 -0.99
CA MET A 1 0.31 9.50 0.24
C MET A 1 1.56 10.24 -0.15
N SER A 2 1.82 11.35 0.54
CA SER A 2 3.02 12.16 0.29
C SER A 2 4.29 11.38 0.60
N ALA A 3 5.42 11.83 0.04
CA ALA A 3 6.72 11.24 0.29
C ALA A 3 7.00 11.10 1.80
N GLY A 4 7.55 9.96 2.20
CA GLY A 4 7.90 9.64 3.58
C GLY A 4 6.71 9.40 4.54
N ALA A 5 5.45 9.55 4.11
CA ALA A 5 4.30 9.32 4.98
C ALA A 5 4.23 7.86 5.45
N GLN A 6 3.81 7.65 6.71
CA GLN A 6 3.81 6.34 7.36
C GLN A 6 2.43 6.01 7.93
N VAL A 7 1.94 4.79 7.68
CA VAL A 7 0.83 4.20 8.45
C VAL A 7 1.41 3.40 9.61
N THR A 8 1.08 3.76 10.85
CA THR A 8 1.56 3.05 12.05
C THR A 8 0.45 2.21 12.67
N LEU A 9 0.75 0.93 12.95
CA LEU A 9 -0.15 0.04 13.68
C LEU A 9 0.21 0.04 15.17
N ALA A 10 -0.81 0.17 16.02
CA ALA A 10 -0.65 0.14 17.48
C ALA A 10 -1.75 -0.71 18.13
N GLY A 11 -1.55 -1.08 19.40
CA GLY A 11 -2.57 -1.77 20.19
C GLY A 11 -2.97 -3.16 19.68
N GLY A 12 -2.09 -3.84 18.94
CA GLY A 12 -2.37 -5.16 18.35
C GLY A 12 -3.10 -5.12 17.01
N ALA A 13 -3.22 -3.94 16.37
CA ALA A 13 -3.72 -3.85 15.00
C ALA A 13 -2.84 -4.67 14.04
N LEU A 14 -3.49 -5.37 13.11
CA LEU A 14 -2.84 -6.24 12.12
C LEU A 14 -3.16 -5.76 10.70
N ALA A 15 -2.14 -5.68 9.86
CA ALA A 15 -2.26 -5.25 8.46
C ALA A 15 -3.33 -6.04 7.69
N LYS A 16 -3.41 -7.36 7.91
CA LYS A 16 -4.39 -8.25 7.25
C LYS A 16 -5.86 -7.89 7.54
N ASN A 17 -6.12 -7.12 8.60
CA ASN A 17 -7.46 -6.70 9.02
C ASN A 17 -7.80 -5.26 8.59
N ILE A 18 -6.93 -4.60 7.80
CA ILE A 18 -7.11 -3.22 7.35
C ILE A 18 -7.41 -3.22 5.86
N PHE A 19 -8.46 -2.52 5.46
CA PHE A 19 -8.91 -2.46 4.08
C PHE A 19 -9.00 -1.00 3.61
N TRP A 20 -8.33 -0.71 2.50
CA TRP A 20 -8.35 0.58 1.82
C TRP A 20 -9.07 0.41 0.50
N GLN A 21 -10.22 1.05 0.32
CA GLN A 21 -10.95 1.04 -0.95
C GLN A 21 -10.80 2.40 -1.63
N SER A 22 -10.47 2.38 -2.92
CA SER A 22 -10.43 3.58 -3.77
C SER A 22 -11.07 3.31 -5.12
N VAL A 23 -11.90 4.26 -5.56
CA VAL A 23 -12.47 4.29 -6.92
C VAL A 23 -11.55 4.95 -7.95
N GLY A 24 -10.46 5.57 -7.48
CA GLY A 24 -9.45 6.22 -8.32
C GLY A 24 -8.09 5.55 -8.16
N VAL A 25 -7.05 6.29 -8.48
CA VAL A 25 -5.66 5.83 -8.33
C VAL A 25 -5.25 5.85 -6.86
N VAL A 26 -4.43 4.89 -6.45
CA VAL A 26 -3.71 4.93 -5.17
C VAL A 26 -2.23 5.19 -5.46
N SER A 27 -1.70 6.26 -4.88
CA SER A 27 -0.29 6.62 -5.03
C SER A 27 0.42 6.65 -3.69
N LEU A 28 1.51 5.90 -3.59
CA LEU A 28 2.50 6.00 -2.52
C LEU A 28 3.73 6.66 -3.12
N GLU A 29 4.04 7.87 -2.68
CA GLU A 29 5.25 8.56 -3.13
C GLU A 29 6.52 7.95 -2.51
N THR A 30 7.68 8.50 -2.87
CA THR A 30 9.00 8.04 -2.44
C THR A 30 9.08 7.81 -0.93
N ALA A 31 9.62 6.65 -0.54
CA ALA A 31 9.82 6.23 0.85
C ALA A 31 8.55 6.21 1.74
N ALA A 32 7.34 6.28 1.17
CA ALA A 32 6.12 6.11 1.94
C ALA A 32 5.92 4.64 2.39
N HIS A 33 5.26 4.45 3.53
CA HIS A 33 4.97 3.14 4.10
C HIS A 33 3.48 2.94 4.34
N MET A 34 2.95 1.80 3.89
CA MET A 34 1.55 1.42 4.04
C MET A 34 1.35 0.07 4.70
N GLU A 35 0.28 -0.01 5.47
CA GLU A 35 -0.18 -1.21 6.17
C GLU A 35 -1.61 -1.50 5.72
N GLY A 36 -1.86 -2.66 5.14
CA GLY A 36 -3.22 -3.10 4.79
C GLY A 36 -3.44 -3.65 3.38
N ILE A 37 -4.68 -4.06 3.12
CA ILE A 37 -5.15 -4.58 1.84
C ILE A 37 -5.74 -3.42 1.04
N VAL A 38 -5.14 -3.11 -0.10
CA VAL A 38 -5.58 -2.04 -1.01
C VAL A 38 -6.42 -2.63 -2.13
N LEU A 39 -7.67 -2.19 -2.23
CA LEU A 39 -8.63 -2.51 -3.29
C LEU A 39 -8.84 -1.26 -4.15
N CYS A 40 -8.38 -1.30 -5.39
CA CYS A 40 -8.40 -0.15 -6.30
C CYS A 40 -9.06 -0.53 -7.63
N SER A 41 -10.02 0.28 -8.09
CA SER A 41 -10.69 0.09 -9.39
C SER A 41 -9.84 0.47 -10.60
N THR A 42 -8.75 1.21 -10.38
CA THR A 42 -7.84 1.63 -11.45
C THR A 42 -6.43 1.13 -11.14
N ALA A 43 -5.48 2.04 -10.93
CA ALA A 43 -4.07 1.74 -10.77
C ALA A 43 -3.56 2.01 -9.34
N ILE A 44 -2.57 1.21 -8.94
CA ILE A 44 -1.74 1.45 -7.75
C ILE A 44 -0.33 1.80 -8.21
N THR A 45 0.24 2.87 -7.67
CA THR A 45 1.58 3.37 -8.01
C THR A 45 2.44 3.47 -6.76
N LEU A 46 3.61 2.83 -6.78
CA LEU A 46 4.61 2.88 -5.71
C LEU A 46 5.87 3.58 -6.21
N GLY A 47 6.18 4.74 -5.64
CA GLY A 47 7.41 5.47 -5.90
C GLY A 47 8.64 4.81 -5.27
N THR A 48 9.82 5.36 -5.60
CA THR A 48 11.12 4.81 -5.20
C THR A 48 11.19 4.48 -3.72
N GLY A 49 11.50 3.22 -3.39
CA GLY A 49 11.71 2.78 -2.00
C GLY A 49 10.45 2.79 -1.13
N ALA A 50 9.25 2.94 -1.71
CA ALA A 50 8.02 2.78 -0.95
C ALA A 50 7.89 1.34 -0.42
N THR A 51 7.27 1.18 0.74
CA THR A 51 7.12 -0.12 1.40
C THR A 51 5.66 -0.40 1.74
N VAL A 52 5.24 -1.65 1.58
CA VAL A 52 3.88 -2.09 1.88
C VAL A 52 3.93 -3.41 2.64
N ASN A 53 3.29 -3.48 3.80
CA ASN A 53 2.91 -4.73 4.44
C ASN A 53 1.41 -4.94 4.21
N GLY A 54 1.07 -5.77 3.22
CA GLY A 54 -0.26 -5.71 2.63
C GLY A 54 -0.46 -6.49 1.34
N ARG A 55 -1.58 -6.21 0.69
CA ARG A 55 -1.90 -6.75 -0.65
C ARG A 55 -2.33 -5.59 -1.55
N LEU A 56 -1.82 -5.55 -2.76
CA LEU A 56 -2.15 -4.51 -3.75
C LEU A 56 -3.04 -5.13 -4.84
N LEU A 57 -4.34 -4.90 -4.74
CA LEU A 57 -5.36 -5.49 -5.60
C LEU A 57 -5.98 -4.40 -6.49
N ALA A 58 -5.28 -4.10 -7.59
CA ALA A 58 -5.72 -3.15 -8.61
C ALA A 58 -6.49 -3.88 -9.73
N GLN A 59 -7.58 -3.30 -10.22
CA GLN A 59 -8.31 -3.85 -11.36
C GLN A 59 -7.62 -3.58 -12.71
N THR A 60 -6.68 -2.63 -12.78
CA THR A 60 -5.90 -2.40 -14.01
C THR A 60 -4.43 -2.74 -13.84
N ALA A 61 -3.66 -1.93 -13.13
CA ALA A 61 -2.21 -2.07 -13.06
C ALA A 61 -1.65 -1.75 -11.67
N VAL A 62 -0.55 -2.43 -11.33
CA VAL A 62 0.31 -2.07 -10.20
C VAL A 62 1.67 -1.72 -10.78
N THR A 63 2.17 -0.52 -10.49
CA THR A 63 3.50 -0.04 -10.92
C THR A 63 4.38 0.16 -9.70
N MET A 64 5.64 -0.24 -9.82
CA MET A 64 6.59 -0.27 -8.72
C MET A 64 7.95 0.24 -9.17
N ASP A 65 8.53 1.18 -8.42
CA ASP A 65 9.90 1.63 -8.59
C ASP A 65 10.69 1.31 -7.31
N GLN A 66 11.59 0.33 -7.38
CA GLN A 66 12.41 -0.15 -6.25
C GLN A 66 11.62 -0.32 -4.93
N ALA A 67 10.34 -0.67 -5.02
CA ALA A 67 9.44 -0.77 -3.89
C ALA A 67 9.46 -2.17 -3.28
N THR A 68 9.15 -2.29 -1.99
CA THR A 68 9.03 -3.57 -1.30
C THR A 68 7.58 -3.84 -0.92
N VAL A 69 7.06 -5.00 -1.30
CA VAL A 69 5.71 -5.44 -0.94
C VAL A 69 5.79 -6.78 -0.24
N THR A 70 5.36 -6.82 1.02
CA THR A 70 5.39 -8.00 1.88
C THR A 70 3.96 -8.47 2.15
N GLN A 71 3.69 -9.74 1.87
CA GLN A 71 2.41 -10.34 2.20
C GLN A 71 2.23 -10.42 3.74
N PRO A 72 1.07 -10.01 4.29
CA PRO A 72 0.81 -10.13 5.72
C PRO A 72 0.85 -11.59 6.19
N THR A 73 1.32 -11.81 7.41
CA THR A 73 1.27 -13.13 8.06
C THR A 73 -0.16 -13.65 8.15
N PRO A 74 -0.39 -14.98 8.01
CA PRO A 74 -1.71 -15.58 8.13
C PRO A 74 -2.48 -15.17 9.39
#